data_AF-A0A1V2TBR1-F1
#
_entry.id   AF-A0A1V2TBR1-F1
#
_cell.length_a   1.000
_cell.length_b   1.000
_cell.length_c   1.000
_cell.angle_alpha   90.00
_cell.angle_beta   90.00
_cell.angle_gamma   90.00
#
_symmetry.space_group_name_H-M   'P 1'
#
loop_
_entity.id
_entity.type
_entity.pdbx_description
1 polymer ?
#
loop_
_entity_poly.entity_id
_entity_poly.type
_entity_poly.pdbx_seq_one_letter_code
_entity_poly.pdbx_strand_id
1 'polypeptide(L)'
;MISEASADTAAGVGGYTSGGVPTFESVRDKLEQRFGTSQGMGELDRQSPAGRSAEEQFEARERAARERLEQIRKSMRDDRA
;
A
#
# COMPACT_ATOMS: atom_id res chain seq x y z
N MET A 1 10.29 24.55 37.47
CA MET A 1 11.30 24.56 36.39
C MET A 1 11.75 23.14 36.17
N ILE A 2 11.08 22.41 35.27
CA ILE A 2 11.56 21.09 34.85
C ILE A 2 12.69 21.37 33.85
N SER A 3 13.93 21.34 34.33
CA SER A 3 15.12 21.31 33.47
C SER A 3 15.27 19.90 32.93
N GLU A 4 14.79 19.65 31.71
CA GLU A 4 15.22 18.52 30.86
C GLU A 4 16.17 19.02 29.77
N ALA A 5 17.17 19.81 30.15
CA ALA A 5 18.28 20.07 29.26
C ALA A 5 19.17 18.82 29.19
N SER A 6 19.39 18.35 27.96
CA SER A 6 20.61 17.68 27.48
C SER A 6 20.63 16.15 27.23
N ALA A 7 19.50 15.45 27.16
CA ALA A 7 19.51 14.10 26.54
C ALA A 7 19.63 14.15 24.99
N ASP A 8 19.45 15.32 24.39
CA ASP A 8 19.14 15.54 22.97
C ASP A 8 20.36 15.60 22.02
N THR A 9 21.60 15.47 22.51
CA THR A 9 22.80 15.66 21.65
C THR A 9 23.78 14.49 21.61
N ALA A 10 23.54 13.43 22.38
CA ALA A 10 24.29 12.20 22.17
C ALA A 10 23.68 11.47 20.97
N ALA A 11 24.18 11.75 19.76
CA ALA A 11 24.00 10.89 18.61
C ALA A 11 24.51 9.50 18.97
N GLY A 12 23.64 8.68 19.55
CA GLY A 12 23.93 7.29 19.84
C GLY A 12 24.15 6.56 18.52
N VAL A 13 25.05 5.58 18.59
CA VAL A 13 25.46 4.77 17.45
C VAL A 13 24.21 4.21 16.75
N GLY A 14 24.07 4.48 15.46
CA GLY A 14 23.03 3.89 14.60
C GLY A 14 21.67 4.60 14.57
N GLY A 15 21.56 5.85 15.01
CA GLY A 15 20.32 6.64 14.88
C GLY A 15 19.34 6.47 16.04
N TYR A 16 19.80 5.97 17.18
CA TYR A 16 19.02 5.87 18.41
C TYR A 16 19.69 6.68 19.51
N THR A 17 18.91 7.22 20.44
CA THR A 17 19.42 7.80 21.68
C THR A 17 19.97 6.69 22.59
N SER A 18 20.74 7.05 23.60
CA SER A 18 21.25 6.09 24.60
C SER A 18 20.15 5.33 25.34
N GLY A 19 18.92 5.85 25.38
CA GLY A 19 17.74 5.18 25.93
C GLY A 19 17.05 4.23 24.94
N GLY A 20 17.60 4.04 23.74
CA GLY A 20 17.05 3.17 22.70
C GLY A 20 15.89 3.78 21.91
N VAL A 21 15.64 5.10 22.05
CA VAL A 21 14.59 5.79 21.31
C VAL A 21 15.16 6.25 19.96
N PRO A 22 14.50 6.00 18.81
CA PRO A 22 14.94 6.52 17.52
C PRO A 22 15.06 8.05 17.53
N THR A 23 16.10 8.60 16.93
CA THR A 23 16.20 10.05 16.74
C THR A 23 15.26 10.51 15.63
N PHE A 24 14.85 11.78 15.67
CA PHE A 24 14.01 12.36 14.61
C PHE A 24 14.64 12.21 13.22
N GLU A 25 15.93 12.50 13.12
CA GLU A 25 16.71 12.35 11.87
C GLU A 25 16.65 10.91 11.34
N SER A 26 16.85 9.89 12.20
CA SER A 26 16.80 8.49 11.76
C SER A 26 15.43 8.05 11.23
N VAL A 27 14.35 8.59 11.81
CA VAL A 27 12.98 8.32 11.38
C VAL A 27 12.71 9.04 10.07
N ARG A 28 13.15 10.30 9.93
CA ARG A 28 13.01 11.07 8.69
C ARG A 28 13.72 10.39 7.53
N ASP A 29 14.99 10.03 7.70
CA ASP A 29 15.80 9.40 6.64
C ASP A 29 15.17 8.05 6.21
N LYS A 30 14.70 7.25 7.17
CA LYS A 30 13.99 6.00 6.90
C LYS A 30 12.66 6.21 6.18
N LEU A 31 11.94 7.28 6.51
CA LEU A 31 10.69 7.64 5.86
C LEU A 31 10.94 8.07 4.41
N GLU A 32 11.95 8.91 4.17
CA GLU A 32 12.33 9.36 2.83
C GLU A 32 12.75 8.18 1.94
N GLN A 33 13.55 7.25 2.46
CA GLN A 33 13.93 6.04 1.74
C GLN A 33 12.72 5.17 1.37
N ARG A 34 11.80 4.96 2.32
CA ARG A 34 10.57 4.19 2.08
C ARG A 34 9.63 4.91 1.11
N PHE A 35 9.51 6.22 1.24
CA PHE A 35 8.68 7.04 0.38
C PHE A 35 9.20 6.98 -1.07
N GLY A 36 10.50 7.18 -1.28
CA GLY A 36 11.12 7.05 -2.59
C GLY A 36 10.94 5.66 -3.22
N THR A 37 11.03 4.60 -2.41
CA THR A 37 10.75 3.22 -2.87
C THR A 37 9.28 3.07 -3.25
N SER A 38 8.37 3.55 -2.40
CA SER A 38 6.92 3.36 -2.58
C SER A 38 6.35 4.04 -3.83
N GLN A 39 6.98 5.10 -4.31
CA GLN A 39 6.49 5.85 -5.47
C GLN A 39 6.40 4.99 -6.75
N GLY A 40 7.23 3.95 -6.88
CA GLY A 40 7.25 3.04 -8.05
C GLY A 40 6.83 1.60 -7.77
N MET A 41 6.69 1.20 -6.50
CA MET A 41 6.41 -0.20 -6.14
C MET A 41 5.10 -0.72 -6.71
N GLY A 42 4.04 0.09 -6.71
CA GLY A 42 2.73 -0.35 -7.23
C GLY A 42 2.76 -0.75 -8.71
N GLU A 43 3.61 -0.12 -9.52
CA GLU A 43 3.79 -0.52 -10.92
C GLU A 43 4.52 -1.86 -11.04
N LEU A 44 5.59 -2.04 -10.26
CA LEU A 44 6.35 -3.29 -10.23
C LEU A 44 5.50 -4.46 -9.71
N ASP A 45 4.69 -4.21 -8.67
CA ASP A 45 3.77 -5.20 -8.10
C ASP A 45 2.70 -5.61 -9.11
N ARG A 46 2.20 -4.68 -9.94
CA ARG A 46 1.28 -5.01 -11.05
C ARG A 46 1.95 -5.85 -12.15
N GLN A 47 3.20 -5.55 -12.49
CA GLN A 47 3.94 -6.28 -13.53
C GLN A 47 4.46 -7.65 -13.06
N SER A 48 4.55 -7.85 -11.74
CA SER A 48 4.88 -9.14 -11.11
C SER A 48 3.97 -10.26 -11.62
N PRO A 49 4.45 -11.52 -11.68
CA PRO A 49 3.59 -12.67 -11.98
C PRO A 49 2.33 -12.74 -11.10
N ALA A 50 2.45 -12.41 -9.81
CA ALA A 50 1.31 -12.39 -8.90
C ALA A 50 0.32 -11.27 -9.25
N GLY A 51 0.81 -10.06 -9.54
CA GLY A 51 -0.02 -8.92 -9.96
C GLY A 51 -0.81 -9.20 -11.23
N ARG A 52 -0.14 -9.75 -12.25
CA ARG A 52 -0.79 -10.15 -13.50
C ARG A 52 -1.87 -11.21 -13.29
N SER A 53 -1.60 -12.22 -12.46
CA SER A 53 -2.60 -13.25 -12.16
C SER A 53 -3.81 -12.73 -11.38
N ALA A 54 -3.63 -11.70 -10.55
CA ALA A 54 -4.70 -11.06 -9.80
C ALA A 54 -5.59 -10.22 -10.72
N GLU A 55 -4.97 -9.48 -11.65
CA GLU A 55 -5.68 -8.71 -12.68
C GLU A 55 -6.50 -9.62 -13.59
N GLU A 56 -5.91 -10.71 -14.10
CA GLU A 56 -6.61 -11.70 -14.93
C GLU A 56 -7.85 -12.28 -14.22
N GLN A 57 -7.72 -12.59 -12.92
CA GLN A 57 -8.85 -13.07 -12.11
C GLN A 57 -9.92 -12.01 -11.93
N PHE A 58 -9.53 -10.75 -11.74
CA PHE A 58 -10.46 -9.63 -11.62
C PHE A 58 -11.23 -9.42 -12.92
N GLU A 59 -10.54 -9.36 -14.07
CA GLU A 59 -11.14 -9.24 -15.39
C GLU A 59 -12.11 -10.39 -15.70
N ALA A 60 -11.74 -11.62 -15.33
CA ALA A 60 -12.59 -12.79 -15.51
C ALA A 60 -13.89 -12.68 -14.69
N ARG A 61 -13.80 -12.21 -13.44
CA ARG A 61 -14.97 -11.98 -12.57
C ARG A 61 -15.86 -10.87 -13.13
N GLU A 62 -15.29 -9.77 -13.60
CA GLU A 62 -16.02 -8.66 -14.21
C GLU A 62 -16.75 -9.09 -15.48
N ARG A 63 -16.10 -9.89 -16.33
CA ARG A 63 -16.74 -10.46 -17.53
C ARG A 63 -17.93 -11.36 -17.15
N ALA A 64 -17.72 -12.29 -16.23
CA ALA A 64 -18.77 -13.19 -15.77
C ALA A 64 -19.95 -12.43 -15.14
N ALA A 65 -19.68 -11.37 -14.37
CA ALA A 65 -20.69 -10.52 -13.78
C ALA A 65 -21.51 -9.79 -14.87
N ARG A 66 -20.86 -9.22 -15.88
CA ARG A 66 -21.54 -8.56 -17.01
C ARG A 66 -22.43 -9.52 -17.79
N GLU A 67 -21.91 -10.69 -18.17
CA GLU A 67 -22.68 -11.73 -18.87
C GLU A 67 -23.90 -12.15 -18.04
N ARG A 68 -23.74 -12.33 -16.72
CA ARG A 68 -24.85 -12.68 -15.84
C ARG A 68 -25.91 -11.58 -15.78
N LEU A 69 -25.51 -10.31 -15.70
CA LEU A 69 -26.44 -9.19 -15.72
C LEU A 69 -27.21 -9.11 -17.04
N GLU A 70 -26.57 -9.39 -18.18
CA GLU A 70 -27.23 -9.44 -19.48
C GLU A 70 -28.28 -10.56 -19.55
N GLN A 71 -27.94 -11.76 -19.04
CA GLN A 71 -28.90 -12.86 -18.94
C GLN A 71 -30.13 -12.48 -18.10
N ILE A 72 -29.92 -11.83 -16.96
CA ILE A 72 -31.01 -11.37 -16.08
C ILE A 72 -31.89 -10.36 -16.82
N ARG A 73 -31.29 -9.34 -17.48
CA ARG A 73 -32.06 -8.34 -18.25
C ARG A 73 -32.87 -8.98 -19.36
N LYS A 74 -32.32 -9.98 -20.05
CA LYS A 74 -33.04 -10.72 -21.08
C LYS A 74 -34.22 -11.50 -20.50
N SER A 75 -34.01 -12.28 -19.44
CA SER A 75 -35.07 -13.01 -18.74
C SER A 75 -36.21 -12.08 -18.32
N MET A 76 -35.91 -10.94 -17.72
CA MET A 76 -36.92 -9.97 -17.30
C MET A 76 -37.71 -9.35 -18.46
N ARG A 77 -37.13 -9.29 -19.66
CA ARG A 77 -37.80 -8.79 -20.86
C ARG A 77 -38.70 -9.87 -21.45
N ASP A 78 -38.21 -11.11 -21.51
CA ASP A 78 -38.95 -12.26 -22.02
C ASP A 78 -40.17 -12.58 -21.13
N ASP A 79 -40.05 -12.47 -19.80
CA ASP A 79 -41.16 -12.65 -18.85
C ASP A 79 -42.29 -11.60 -18.98
N ARG A 80 -42.01 -10.46 -19.63
CA ARG A 80 -42.96 -9.34 -19.81
C ARG A 80 -43.61 -9.30 -21.20
N ALA A 81 -43.16 -10.11 -22.14
CA ALA A 81 -43.63 -10.18 -23.52
C ALA A 81 -44.73 -11.24 -23.67
#